data_AF-A0A3C1SLQ7-F1
#
_entry.id   AF-A0A3C1SLQ7-F1
#
_cell.length_a   1.000
_cell.length_b   1.000
_cell.length_c   1.000
_cell.angle_alpha   90.00
_cell.angle_beta   90.00
_cell.angle_gamma   90.00
#
_symmetry.space_group_name_H-M   'P 1'
#
loop_
_entity.id
_entity.type
_entity.pdbx_description
1 polymer ?
#
loop_
_entity_poly.entity_id
_entity_poly.type
_entity_poly.pdbx_seq_one_letter_code
_entity_poly.pdbx_strand_id
1 'polypeptide(L)'
;MQYKDLRDFIAQLERLGELRRIAVAVDPHLEMTEICDRVLRAGGPAILFEHPRGHAVPVLGNLFGTPRRVALGMGADDVEALREVGRLLAFLKEPEPPKGMRDAWEKLPVFKKILDMAPKKIGRPPCQERVIEAPDVDLSRLPVQTCWPEDAGPLITWGLVTTRGPHKPRQNLGIYRQQVIGRSKVIMSWLSHRRGALDFRDWQLTRPGQPFPID
;
A
#
# COMPACT_ATOMS: atom_id res chain seq x y z
N MET A 1 4.03 15.12 -7.72
CA MET A 1 3.03 14.34 -6.97
C MET A 1 2.08 15.30 -6.31
N GLN A 2 0.76 15.10 -6.43
CA GLN A 2 -0.25 16.00 -5.88
C GLN A 2 -0.28 15.97 -4.33
N TYR A 3 0.20 14.88 -3.74
CA TYR A 3 0.32 14.69 -2.29
C TYR A 3 1.77 14.47 -1.88
N LYS A 4 2.11 14.94 -0.68
CA LYS A 4 3.42 14.67 -0.07
C LYS A 4 3.49 13.31 0.60
N ASP A 5 2.41 12.92 1.30
CA ASP A 5 2.30 11.65 2.02
C ASP A 5 0.82 11.27 2.27
N LEU A 6 0.59 10.17 3.00
CA LEU A 6 -0.75 9.71 3.36
C LEU A 6 -1.50 10.70 4.28
N ARG A 7 -0.80 11.47 5.12
CA ARG A 7 -1.44 12.41 6.05
C ARG A 7 -2.02 13.60 5.30
N ASP A 8 -1.29 14.10 4.29
CA ASP A 8 -1.74 15.13 3.37
C ASP A 8 -2.98 14.67 2.58
N PHE A 9 -2.99 13.40 2.13
CA PHE A 9 -4.15 12.82 1.46
C PHE A 9 -5.37 12.70 2.38
N ILE A 10 -5.20 12.20 3.62
CA ILE A 10 -6.26 12.15 4.64
C ILE A 10 -6.85 13.55 4.88
N ALA A 11 -6.01 14.56 5.05
CA ALA A 11 -6.45 15.94 5.27
C ALA A 11 -7.24 16.50 4.08
N GLN A 12 -6.86 16.14 2.85
CA GLN A 12 -7.64 16.53 1.68
C GLN A 12 -8.99 15.82 1.62
N LEU A 13 -9.05 14.51 1.87
CA LEU A 13 -10.32 13.78 1.90
C LEU A 13 -11.28 14.37 2.96
N GLU A 14 -10.75 14.75 4.12
CA GLU A 14 -11.51 15.42 5.17
C GLU A 14 -12.10 16.76 4.70
N ARG A 15 -11.30 17.61 4.04
CA ARG A 15 -11.79 18.87 3.44
C ARG A 15 -12.85 18.67 2.37
N LEU A 16 -12.78 17.56 1.64
CA LEU A 16 -13.73 17.21 0.58
C LEU A 16 -15.00 16.51 1.09
N GLY A 17 -15.11 16.25 2.41
CA GLY A 17 -16.20 15.46 2.99
C GLY A 17 -16.14 13.96 2.66
N GLU A 18 -15.01 13.50 2.14
CA GLU A 18 -14.73 12.12 1.73
C GLU A 18 -14.08 11.28 2.84
N LEU A 19 -13.89 11.86 4.03
CA LEU A 19 -13.40 11.16 5.22
C LEU A 19 -14.24 11.54 6.44
N ARG A 20 -14.54 10.53 7.27
CA ARG A 20 -15.21 10.69 8.56
C ARG A 20 -14.31 10.18 9.68
N ARG A 21 -14.11 11.01 10.70
CA ARG A 21 -13.50 10.61 11.97
C ARG A 21 -14.54 9.98 12.89
N ILE A 22 -14.18 8.87 13.52
CA ILE A 22 -14.99 8.16 14.50
C ILE A 22 -14.26 8.21 15.84
N ALA A 23 -14.76 9.07 16.72
CA ALA A 23 -14.21 9.29 18.06
C ALA A 23 -14.75 8.29 19.11
N VAL A 24 -15.83 7.56 18.80
CA VAL A 24 -16.29 6.48 19.69
C VAL A 24 -15.27 5.34 19.65
N ALA A 25 -15.09 4.66 20.78
CA ALA A 25 -14.20 3.52 20.85
C ALA A 25 -14.78 2.34 20.05
N VAL A 26 -14.02 1.81 19.10
CA VAL A 26 -14.42 0.69 18.22
C VAL A 26 -13.42 -0.44 18.32
N ASP A 27 -13.91 -1.68 18.39
CA ASP A 27 -13.07 -2.87 18.47
C ASP A 27 -12.45 -3.24 17.11
N PRO A 28 -11.12 -3.43 17.01
CA PRO A 28 -10.50 -3.99 15.81
C PRO A 28 -10.96 -5.42 15.50
N HIS A 29 -11.51 -6.13 16.49
CA HIS A 29 -12.10 -7.44 16.30
C HIS A 29 -13.55 -7.30 15.80
N LEU A 30 -13.75 -7.52 14.50
CA LEU A 30 -15.04 -7.56 13.80
C LEU A 30 -15.77 -6.21 13.66
N GLU A 31 -15.87 -5.39 14.73
CA GLU A 31 -16.68 -4.16 14.72
C GLU A 31 -16.24 -3.17 13.63
N MET A 32 -14.93 -2.90 13.52
CA MET A 32 -14.40 -2.03 12.45
C MET A 32 -14.75 -2.53 11.05
N THR A 33 -14.71 -3.86 10.85
CA THR A 33 -15.03 -4.46 9.56
C THR A 33 -16.49 -4.30 9.22
N GLU A 34 -17.40 -4.54 10.18
CA GLU A 34 -18.84 -4.34 9.99
C GLU A 34 -19.17 -2.89 9.63
N ILE A 35 -18.55 -1.92 10.32
CA ILE A 35 -18.73 -0.49 10.03
C ILE A 35 -18.22 -0.18 8.62
N CYS A 36 -17.01 -0.63 8.29
CA CYS A 36 -16.42 -0.44 6.96
C CYS A 36 -17.28 -1.08 5.86
N ASP A 37 -17.83 -2.28 6.05
CA ASP A 37 -18.66 -2.96 5.07
C ASP A 37 -19.96 -2.20 4.79
N ARG A 38 -20.68 -1.76 5.84
CA ARG A 38 -21.90 -0.94 5.66
C ARG A 38 -21.62 0.37 4.94
N VAL A 39 -20.55 1.07 5.33
CA VAL A 39 -20.17 2.34 4.72
C VAL A 39 -19.75 2.15 3.26
N LEU A 40 -19.00 1.09 2.96
CA LEU A 40 -18.63 0.73 1.59
C LEU A 40 -19.87 0.47 0.73
N ARG A 41 -20.81 -0.36 1.20
CA ARG A 41 -22.05 -0.69 0.48
C ARG A 41 -22.94 0.53 0.24
N ALA A 42 -22.92 1.49 1.16
CA ALA A 42 -23.63 2.75 1.02
C ALA A 42 -22.87 3.80 0.16
N GLY A 43 -21.68 3.47 -0.37
CA GLY A 43 -20.84 4.42 -1.11
C GLY A 43 -20.31 5.57 -0.24
N GLY A 44 -20.24 5.37 1.07
CA GLY A 44 -19.85 6.38 2.05
C GLY A 44 -18.35 6.69 2.10
N PRO A 45 -17.92 7.55 3.05
CA PRO A 45 -16.56 8.10 3.11
C PRO A 45 -15.52 7.06 3.55
N ALA A 46 -14.24 7.42 3.42
CA ALA A 46 -13.16 6.80 4.19
C ALA A 46 -13.39 7.03 5.70
N ILE A 47 -12.87 6.14 6.54
CA ILE A 47 -13.12 6.19 7.98
C ILE A 47 -11.79 6.23 8.72
N LEU A 48 -11.64 7.19 9.63
CA LEU A 48 -10.53 7.23 10.58
C LEU A 48 -11.07 6.93 11.98
N PHE A 49 -10.82 5.71 12.47
CA PHE A 49 -11.13 5.30 13.83
C PHE A 49 -10.04 5.83 14.77
N GLU A 50 -10.39 6.82 15.59
CA GLU A 50 -9.41 7.54 16.42
C GLU A 50 -9.07 6.78 17.71
N HIS A 51 -10.00 5.94 18.18
CA HIS A 51 -9.87 5.20 19.44
C HIS A 51 -10.15 3.70 19.26
N PRO A 52 -9.25 2.93 18.63
CA PRO A 52 -9.37 1.48 18.60
C PRO A 52 -9.26 0.91 20.02
N ARG A 53 -10.22 0.08 20.45
CA ARG A 53 -10.27 -0.45 21.83
C ARG A 53 -8.97 -1.18 22.17
N GLY A 54 -8.30 -0.76 23.24
CA GLY A 54 -7.04 -1.38 23.69
C GLY A 54 -5.77 -0.95 22.95
N HIS A 55 -5.86 -0.01 21.99
CA HIS A 55 -4.70 0.44 21.22
C HIS A 55 -4.57 1.97 21.18
N ALA A 56 -3.34 2.46 21.00
CA ALA A 56 -3.05 3.89 20.90
C ALA A 56 -2.93 4.40 19.45
N VAL A 57 -2.84 3.50 18.48
CA VAL A 57 -2.63 3.84 17.06
C VAL A 57 -4.00 3.91 16.37
N PRO A 58 -4.38 5.03 15.73
CA PRO A 58 -5.63 5.12 14.95
C PRO A 58 -5.65 4.16 13.75
N VAL A 59 -6.85 3.76 13.33
CA VAL A 59 -7.04 2.88 12.15
C VAL A 59 -7.73 3.65 11.03
N LEU A 60 -7.11 3.68 9.85
CA LEU A 60 -7.72 4.17 8.62
C LEU A 60 -8.35 3.00 7.86
N GLY A 61 -9.66 3.03 7.69
CA GLY A 61 -10.45 2.06 6.95
C GLY A 61 -11.15 2.67 5.74
N ASN A 62 -11.63 1.81 4.84
CA ASN A 62 -12.44 2.20 3.66
C ASN A 62 -11.83 3.30 2.75
N LEU A 63 -10.49 3.46 2.77
CA LEU A 63 -9.79 4.55 2.10
C LEU A 63 -10.15 4.64 0.61
N PHE A 64 -10.10 3.52 -0.09
CA PHE A 64 -10.40 3.40 -1.52
C PHE A 64 -11.78 2.79 -1.80
N GLY A 65 -12.75 3.02 -0.91
CA GLY A 65 -14.10 2.46 -1.02
C GLY A 65 -14.96 2.99 -2.16
N THR A 66 -14.52 4.04 -2.88
CA THR A 66 -15.26 4.58 -4.03
C THR A 66 -14.31 4.83 -5.22
N PRO A 67 -14.82 4.74 -6.47
CA PRO A 67 -14.03 5.07 -7.66
C PRO A 67 -13.44 6.49 -7.60
N ARG A 68 -14.20 7.44 -7.05
CA ARG A 68 -13.73 8.83 -6.84
C ARG A 68 -12.50 8.88 -5.95
N ARG A 69 -12.49 8.20 -4.80
CA ARG A 69 -11.32 8.20 -3.90
C ARG A 69 -10.12 7.47 -4.50
N VAL A 70 -10.34 6.46 -5.34
CA VAL A 70 -9.27 5.83 -6.14
C VAL A 70 -8.65 6.85 -7.11
N ALA A 71 -9.48 7.59 -7.86
CA ALA A 71 -9.00 8.63 -8.77
C ALA A 71 -8.21 9.71 -8.03
N LEU A 72 -8.77 10.23 -6.93
CA LEU A 72 -8.09 11.22 -6.08
C LEU A 72 -6.74 10.70 -5.59
N GLY A 73 -6.65 9.46 -5.10
CA GLY A 73 -5.39 8.85 -4.66
C GLY A 73 -4.34 8.72 -5.77
N MET A 74 -4.76 8.68 -7.03
CA MET A 74 -3.88 8.67 -8.21
C MET A 74 -3.53 10.07 -8.71
N GLY A 75 -3.99 11.12 -8.03
CA GLY A 75 -3.78 12.51 -8.39
C GLY A 75 -4.65 12.98 -9.56
N ALA A 76 -5.85 12.40 -9.68
CA ALA A 76 -6.83 12.72 -10.70
C ALA A 76 -8.13 13.23 -10.07
N ASP A 77 -8.77 14.20 -10.71
CA ASP A 77 -10.03 14.76 -10.22
C ASP A 77 -11.24 13.87 -10.55
N ASP A 78 -11.11 13.00 -11.58
CA ASP A 78 -12.15 12.09 -12.00
C ASP A 78 -11.62 10.70 -12.43
N VAL A 79 -12.55 9.78 -12.63
CA VAL A 79 -12.27 8.39 -13.05
C VAL A 79 -11.86 8.32 -14.52
N GLU A 80 -12.22 9.29 -15.35
CA GLU A 80 -11.89 9.27 -16.78
C GLU A 80 -10.40 9.47 -17.00
N ALA A 81 -9.75 10.31 -16.18
CA ALA A 81 -8.31 10.49 -16.14
C ALA A 81 -7.54 9.18 -15.87
N LEU A 82 -8.15 8.16 -15.24
CA LEU A 82 -7.53 6.84 -15.10
C LEU A 82 -7.30 6.15 -16.44
N ARG A 83 -8.06 6.49 -17.49
CA ARG A 83 -7.82 5.99 -18.86
C ARG A 83 -6.48 6.48 -19.39
N GLU A 84 -6.08 7.70 -19.05
CA GLU A 84 -4.79 8.26 -19.46
C GLU A 84 -3.63 7.51 -18.78
N VAL A 85 -3.79 7.16 -17.51
CA VAL A 85 -2.82 6.31 -16.79
C VAL A 85 -2.70 4.94 -17.47
N GLY A 86 -3.82 4.34 -17.87
CA GLY A 86 -3.82 3.08 -18.64
C GLY A 86 -3.05 3.19 -19.97
N ARG A 87 -3.25 4.27 -20.72
CA ARG A 87 -2.49 4.54 -21.97
C ARG A 87 -1.00 4.70 -21.71
N LEU A 88 -0.62 5.41 -20.65
CA LEU A 88 0.79 5.56 -20.27
C LEU A 88 1.42 4.21 -19.91
N LEU A 89 0.74 3.38 -19.12
CA LEU A 89 1.22 2.04 -18.76
C LEU A 89 1.36 1.13 -19.99
N ALA A 90 0.43 1.21 -20.93
CA ALA A 90 0.52 0.48 -22.20
C ALA A 90 1.74 0.91 -23.01
N PHE A 91 1.97 2.23 -23.13
CA PHE A 91 3.16 2.79 -23.80
C PHE A 91 4.47 2.35 -23.13
N LEU A 92 4.51 2.30 -21.79
CA LEU A 92 5.70 1.84 -21.04
C LEU A 92 6.01 0.36 -21.22
N LYS A 93 4.98 -0.46 -21.44
CA LYS A 93 5.15 -1.91 -21.64
C LYS A 93 5.78 -2.21 -22.99
N GLU A 94 5.32 -1.54 -24.04
CA GLU A 94 5.75 -1.74 -25.43
C GLU A 94 5.96 -0.37 -26.10
N PRO A 95 7.11 0.29 -25.89
CA PRO A 95 7.38 1.58 -26.49
C PRO A 95 7.59 1.42 -28.00
N GLU A 96 6.71 2.02 -28.81
CA GLU A 96 6.92 2.07 -30.26
C GLU A 96 8.12 2.98 -30.61
N PRO A 97 9.11 2.48 -31.37
CA PRO A 97 10.26 3.28 -31.78
C PRO A 97 9.78 4.50 -32.59
N PRO A 98 10.38 5.69 -32.37
CA PRO A 98 9.92 6.90 -33.03
C PRO A 98 10.10 6.77 -34.56
N LYS A 99 9.05 7.09 -35.32
CA LYS A 99 9.04 6.96 -36.79
C LYS A 99 9.78 8.10 -37.51
N GLY A 100 10.40 9.02 -36.76
CA GLY A 100 11.19 10.13 -37.30
C GLY A 100 11.53 11.20 -36.24
N MET A 101 12.23 12.26 -36.66
CA MET A 101 12.64 13.36 -35.74
C MET A 101 11.43 14.06 -35.10
N ARG A 102 10.35 14.30 -35.85
CA ARG A 102 9.14 14.96 -35.34
C ARG A 102 8.46 14.16 -34.22
N ASP A 103 8.31 12.85 -34.42
CA ASP A 103 7.74 11.93 -33.42
C ASP A 103 8.63 11.81 -32.17
N ALA A 104 9.96 11.90 -32.34
CA ALA A 104 10.89 11.95 -31.21
C ALA A 104 10.73 13.23 -30.36
N TRP A 105 10.51 14.39 -30.99
CA TRP A 105 10.21 15.65 -30.29
C TRP A 105 8.85 15.59 -29.55
N GLU A 106 7.83 14.96 -30.15
CA GLU A 106 6.52 14.78 -29.52
C GLU A 106 6.56 13.81 -28.33
N LYS A 107 7.43 12.79 -28.37
CA LYS A 107 7.62 11.81 -27.29
C LYS A 107 8.57 12.28 -26.17
N LEU A 108 9.39 13.31 -26.42
CA LEU A 108 10.40 13.81 -25.47
C LEU A 108 9.82 14.20 -24.08
N PRO A 109 8.66 14.87 -23.95
CA PRO A 109 8.07 15.19 -22.66
C PRO A 109 7.69 13.95 -21.84
N VAL A 110 7.30 12.86 -22.49
CA VAL A 110 6.96 11.59 -21.83
C VAL A 110 8.21 10.95 -21.22
N PHE A 111 9.33 10.94 -21.96
CA PHE A 111 10.62 10.47 -21.43
C PHE A 111 11.10 11.29 -20.24
N LYS A 112 10.92 12.62 -20.26
CA LYS A 112 11.25 13.48 -19.12
C LYS A 112 10.41 13.12 -17.88
N LYS A 113 9.10 12.90 -18.06
CA LYS A 113 8.22 12.42 -16.97
C LYS A 113 8.69 11.08 -16.39
N ILE A 114 9.16 10.16 -17.22
CA ILE A 114 9.68 8.85 -16.76
C ILE A 114 10.94 9.02 -15.90
N LEU A 115 11.86 9.90 -16.29
CA LEU A 115 13.07 10.19 -15.50
C LEU A 115 12.72 10.79 -14.12
N ASP A 116 11.70 11.63 -14.07
CA ASP A 116 11.22 12.24 -12.82
C ASP A 116 10.51 11.24 -11.88
N MET A 117 10.23 10.00 -12.31
CA MET A 117 9.59 8.95 -11.49
C MET A 117 10.56 8.20 -10.57
N ALA A 118 11.88 8.40 -10.70
CA ALA A 118 12.85 7.69 -9.86
C ALA A 118 12.68 8.10 -8.38
N PRO A 119 12.66 7.12 -7.44
CA PRO A 119 12.49 7.44 -6.03
C PRO A 119 13.68 8.23 -5.50
N LYS A 120 13.40 9.36 -4.84
CA LYS A 120 14.42 10.18 -4.17
C LYS A 120 14.77 9.56 -2.82
N LYS A 121 16.06 9.25 -2.62
CA LYS A 121 16.57 8.85 -1.29
C LYS A 121 16.65 10.07 -0.38
N ILE A 122 16.17 9.92 0.85
CA ILE A 122 16.23 10.94 1.89
C ILE A 122 16.91 10.36 3.13
N GLY A 123 17.70 11.18 3.83
CA GLY A 123 18.52 10.71 4.96
C GLY A 123 17.78 10.58 6.29
N ARG A 124 16.62 11.24 6.45
CA ARG A 124 15.81 11.23 7.69
C ARG A 124 14.33 11.11 7.35
N PRO A 125 13.84 9.92 6.98
CA PRO A 125 12.44 9.72 6.63
C PRO A 125 11.55 9.70 7.88
N PRO A 126 10.33 10.29 7.84
CA PRO A 126 9.41 10.28 8.98
C PRO A 126 9.00 8.88 9.48
N CYS A 127 9.08 7.84 8.63
CA CYS A 127 8.79 6.47 9.03
C CYS A 127 9.82 5.86 10.00
N GLN A 128 10.95 6.54 10.24
CA GLN A 128 12.02 6.11 11.15
C GLN A 128 12.09 6.95 12.44
N GLU A 129 11.09 7.80 12.73
CA GLU A 129 11.07 8.63 13.95
C GLU A 129 10.97 7.83 15.25
N ARG A 130 10.32 6.66 15.20
CA ARG A 130 10.24 5.71 16.32
C ARG A 130 10.64 4.33 15.84
N VAL A 131 11.73 3.81 16.38
CA VAL A 131 12.27 2.49 16.03
C VAL A 131 12.14 1.58 17.24
N ILE A 132 11.56 0.39 17.03
CA ILE A 132 11.49 -0.69 18.01
C ILE A 132 12.20 -1.88 17.38
N GLU A 133 13.29 -2.32 17.99
CA GLU A 133 14.10 -3.43 17.49
C GLU A 133 13.86 -4.70 18.33
N ALA A 134 14.39 -5.83 17.87
CA ALA A 134 14.36 -7.04 18.66
C ALA A 134 15.18 -6.85 19.96
N PRO A 135 14.73 -7.37 21.11
CA PRO A 135 13.59 -8.29 21.32
C PRO A 135 12.25 -7.59 21.62
N ASP A 136 12.21 -6.25 21.60
CA ASP A 136 11.06 -5.48 22.10
C ASP A 136 9.86 -5.44 21.14
N VAL A 137 10.06 -5.82 19.87
CA VAL A 137 8.99 -5.94 18.87
C VAL A 137 7.80 -6.72 19.42
N ASP A 138 6.62 -6.12 19.30
CA ASP A 138 5.36 -6.70 19.75
C ASP A 138 4.20 -6.23 18.86
N LEU A 139 3.74 -7.12 17.98
CA LEU A 139 2.67 -6.89 17.03
C LEU A 139 1.31 -6.71 17.71
N SER A 140 1.10 -7.21 18.94
CA SER A 140 -0.18 -7.02 19.63
C SER A 140 -0.42 -5.57 20.07
N ARG A 141 0.60 -4.71 19.99
CA ARG A 141 0.45 -3.26 20.21
C ARG A 141 -0.26 -2.56 19.07
N LEU A 142 -0.26 -3.15 17.87
CA LEU A 142 -0.93 -2.61 16.70
C LEU A 142 -2.39 -3.09 16.65
N PRO A 143 -3.35 -2.23 16.25
CA PRO A 143 -4.76 -2.59 16.09
C PRO A 143 -4.98 -3.39 14.79
N VAL A 144 -4.33 -4.54 14.66
CA VAL A 144 -4.52 -5.43 13.51
C VAL A 144 -5.92 -6.02 13.61
N GLN A 145 -6.72 -5.85 12.56
CA GLN A 145 -8.11 -6.27 12.55
C GLN A 145 -8.25 -7.79 12.45
N THR A 146 -9.26 -8.34 13.12
CA THR A 146 -9.87 -9.63 12.76
C THR A 146 -11.14 -9.30 11.99
N CYS A 147 -11.26 -9.75 10.75
CA CYS A 147 -12.29 -9.25 9.86
C CYS A 147 -13.60 -10.02 10.02
N TRP A 148 -13.50 -11.35 10.14
CA TRP A 148 -14.67 -12.24 10.15
C TRP A 148 -14.67 -13.18 11.36
N PRO A 149 -15.84 -13.66 11.83
CA PRO A 149 -15.95 -14.47 13.05
C PRO A 149 -15.13 -15.77 13.03
N GLU A 150 -14.92 -16.34 11.84
CA GLU A 150 -14.20 -17.60 11.64
C GLU A 150 -12.74 -17.39 11.19
N ASP A 151 -12.25 -16.15 11.16
CA ASP A 151 -10.85 -15.88 10.85
C ASP A 151 -9.95 -16.50 11.93
N ALA A 152 -8.83 -17.09 11.50
CA ALA A 152 -7.84 -17.71 12.40
C ALA A 152 -7.16 -16.73 13.37
N GLY A 153 -7.36 -15.42 13.17
CA GLY A 153 -6.85 -14.36 14.03
C GLY A 153 -6.60 -13.05 13.25
N PRO A 154 -5.89 -12.07 13.85
CA PRO A 154 -5.61 -10.79 13.22
C PRO A 154 -4.81 -10.89 11.91
N LEU A 155 -5.21 -10.11 10.91
CA LEU A 155 -4.64 -10.13 9.56
C LEU A 155 -4.22 -8.73 9.10
N ILE A 156 -2.94 -8.57 8.72
CA ILE A 156 -2.45 -7.35 8.07
C ILE A 156 -2.84 -7.41 6.58
N THR A 157 -3.54 -6.37 6.10
CA THR A 157 -4.18 -6.36 4.77
C THR A 157 -3.61 -5.32 3.79
N TRP A 158 -2.92 -4.29 4.27
CA TRP A 158 -2.43 -3.16 3.47
C TRP A 158 -0.91 -2.98 3.46
N GLY A 159 -0.16 -3.94 4.01
CA GLY A 159 1.30 -3.90 3.98
C GLY A 159 1.86 -3.96 2.56
N LEU A 160 2.72 -3.00 2.19
CA LEU A 160 3.51 -3.04 0.97
C LEU A 160 4.80 -3.80 1.23
N VAL A 161 4.79 -5.09 0.93
CA VAL A 161 5.94 -5.97 1.11
C VAL A 161 6.96 -5.69 0.02
N THR A 162 8.18 -5.33 0.44
CA THR A 162 9.30 -5.02 -0.43
C THR A 162 10.25 -6.21 -0.51
N THR A 163 10.52 -6.66 -1.73
CA THR A 163 11.45 -7.78 -1.99
C THR A 163 12.49 -7.43 -3.04
N ARG A 164 13.68 -8.02 -2.93
CA ARG A 164 14.73 -7.94 -3.95
C ARG A 164 15.29 -9.33 -4.23
N GLY A 165 15.08 -9.82 -5.45
CA GLY A 165 15.68 -11.08 -5.90
C GLY A 165 17.21 -10.99 -6.04
N PRO A 166 17.93 -12.12 -6.06
CA PRO A 166 19.39 -12.15 -6.03
C PRO A 166 20.07 -11.65 -7.31
N HIS A 167 19.35 -11.64 -8.44
CA HIS A 167 19.93 -11.39 -9.77
C HIS A 167 19.77 -9.97 -10.30
N LYS A 168 18.77 -9.22 -9.81
CA LYS A 168 18.42 -7.90 -10.38
C LYS A 168 18.39 -6.84 -9.28
N PRO A 169 18.83 -5.60 -9.56
CA PRO A 169 18.80 -4.51 -8.59
C PRO A 169 17.38 -3.99 -8.31
N ARG A 170 16.39 -4.38 -9.12
CA ARG A 170 14.99 -3.95 -8.96
C ARG A 170 14.43 -4.35 -7.59
N GLN A 171 13.57 -3.51 -7.05
CA GLN A 171 12.69 -3.87 -5.93
C GLN A 171 11.30 -4.19 -6.46
N ASN A 172 10.65 -5.16 -5.84
CA ASN A 172 9.24 -5.45 -6.03
C ASN A 172 8.46 -4.90 -4.83
N LEU A 173 7.28 -4.35 -5.07
CA LEU A 173 6.29 -4.00 -4.06
C LEU A 173 5.06 -4.87 -4.29
N GLY A 174 4.58 -5.55 -3.25
CA GLY A 174 3.39 -6.39 -3.34
C GLY A 174 2.52 -6.26 -2.09
N ILE A 175 1.21 -6.31 -2.28
CA ILE A 175 0.27 -6.47 -1.19
C ILE A 175 0.02 -7.96 -1.01
N TYR A 176 0.44 -8.49 0.13
CA TYR A 176 0.23 -9.88 0.53
C TYR A 176 -0.41 -9.86 1.92
N ARG A 177 -1.44 -10.68 2.12
CA ARG A 177 -2.06 -10.81 3.44
C ARG A 177 -1.06 -11.44 4.42
N GLN A 178 -0.96 -10.90 5.63
CA GLN A 178 -0.02 -11.42 6.64
C GLN A 178 -0.76 -11.76 7.94
N GLN A 179 -0.91 -13.06 8.21
CA GLN A 179 -1.57 -13.56 9.43
C GLN A 179 -0.62 -13.39 10.61
N VAL A 180 -1.06 -12.73 11.68
CA VAL A 180 -0.27 -12.65 12.91
C VAL A 180 -0.33 -14.00 13.63
N ILE A 181 0.82 -14.60 13.90
CA ILE A 181 0.95 -15.92 14.55
C ILE A 181 1.81 -15.88 15.82
N GLY A 182 2.27 -14.70 16.22
CA GLY A 182 3.03 -14.51 17.44
C GLY A 182 3.49 -13.06 17.59
N ARG A 183 4.14 -12.79 18.73
CA ARG A 183 4.60 -11.45 19.11
C ARG A 183 5.37 -10.70 18.00
N SER A 184 6.21 -11.40 17.26
CA SER A 184 7.05 -10.83 16.18
C SER A 184 7.04 -11.69 14.92
N LYS A 185 5.97 -12.46 14.69
CA LYS A 185 5.88 -13.44 13.60
C LYS A 185 4.57 -13.31 12.83
N VAL A 186 4.69 -13.34 11.50
CA VAL A 186 3.56 -13.38 10.58
C VAL A 186 3.74 -14.46 9.51
N ILE A 187 2.64 -14.94 8.94
CA ILE A 187 2.66 -15.78 7.74
C ILE A 187 2.67 -14.88 6.50
N MET A 188 3.62 -15.08 5.59
CA MET A 188 3.64 -14.39 4.30
C MET A 188 2.81 -15.15 3.27
N SER A 189 1.55 -14.76 3.05
CA SER A 189 0.63 -15.46 2.13
C SER A 189 0.70 -14.90 0.70
N TRP A 190 1.86 -15.03 0.07
CA TRP A 190 1.98 -14.80 -1.38
C TRP A 190 1.53 -16.01 -2.20
N LEU A 191 1.00 -15.79 -3.40
CA LEU A 191 0.78 -16.87 -4.36
C LEU A 191 2.09 -17.15 -5.11
N SER A 192 2.33 -18.41 -5.50
CA SER A 192 3.62 -18.86 -6.07
C SER A 192 4.07 -18.08 -7.33
N HIS A 193 3.12 -17.59 -8.13
CA HIS A 193 3.41 -16.81 -9.34
C HIS A 193 3.67 -15.32 -9.07
N ARG A 194 3.48 -14.84 -7.82
CA ARG A 194 3.72 -13.44 -7.47
C ARG A 194 5.22 -13.19 -7.37
N ARG A 195 5.63 -11.98 -7.77
CA ARG A 195 7.03 -11.60 -7.88
C ARG A 195 7.81 -11.72 -6.56
N GLY A 196 7.20 -11.43 -5.41
CA GLY A 196 7.83 -11.66 -4.11
C GLY A 196 8.13 -13.14 -3.81
N ALA A 197 7.21 -14.04 -4.16
CA ALA A 197 7.42 -15.49 -4.01
C ALA A 197 8.53 -16.00 -4.94
N LEU A 198 8.60 -15.48 -6.17
CA LEU A 198 9.67 -15.78 -7.12
C LEU A 198 11.02 -15.26 -6.62
N ASP A 199 11.08 -14.03 -6.10
CA ASP A 199 12.31 -13.44 -5.54
C ASP A 199 12.81 -14.29 -4.34
N PHE A 200 11.90 -14.76 -3.47
CA PHE A 200 12.23 -15.68 -2.36
C PHE A 200 12.74 -17.04 -2.85
N ARG A 201 12.05 -17.66 -3.81
CA ARG A 201 12.48 -18.94 -4.40
C ARG A 201 13.88 -18.84 -4.99
N ASP A 202 14.12 -17.82 -5.81
CA ASP A 202 15.41 -17.61 -6.47
C ASP A 202 16.51 -17.32 -5.43
N TRP A 203 16.19 -16.62 -4.34
CA TRP A 203 17.09 -16.45 -3.21
C TRP A 203 17.47 -17.79 -2.57
N GLN A 204 16.49 -18.66 -2.26
CA GLN A 204 16.77 -19.95 -1.63
C GLN A 204 17.58 -20.88 -2.54
N LEU A 205 17.39 -20.81 -3.86
CA LEU A 205 18.19 -21.57 -4.83
C LEU A 205 19.64 -21.09 -4.90
N THR A 206 19.88 -19.78 -4.80
CA THR A 206 21.23 -19.18 -4.90
C THR A 206 21.96 -19.11 -3.56
N ARG A 207 21.22 -19.07 -2.45
CA ARG A 207 21.73 -18.97 -1.06
C ARG A 207 20.99 -19.93 -0.13
N PRO A 208 21.16 -21.26 -0.29
CA PRO A 208 20.46 -22.24 0.54
C PRO A 208 20.73 -22.03 2.04
N GLY A 209 19.67 -22.06 2.86
CA GLY A 209 19.75 -21.93 4.31
C GLY A 209 19.93 -20.51 4.84
N GLN A 210 20.15 -19.50 3.97
CA GLN A 210 20.23 -18.11 4.40
C GLN A 210 18.82 -17.48 4.48
N PRO A 211 18.50 -16.74 5.56
CA PRO A 211 17.27 -15.97 5.64
C PRO A 211 17.13 -15.00 4.45
N PHE A 212 15.91 -14.86 3.94
CA PHE A 212 15.61 -13.91 2.87
C PHE A 212 15.20 -12.56 3.46
N PRO A 213 15.88 -11.45 3.13
CA PRO A 213 15.49 -10.12 3.59
C PRO A 213 14.17 -9.66 2.97
N ILE A 214 13.27 -9.16 3.81
CA ILE A 214 11.96 -8.60 3.44
C ILE A 214 11.71 -7.37 4.32
N ASP A 215 11.14 -6.31 3.74
CA ASP A 215 10.61 -5.14 4.45
C ASP A 215 9.10 -5.02 4.27
#